data_AF-A0A5C8ART9-F1
#
_entry.id   AF-A0A5C8ART9-F1
#
_cell.length_a   1.000
_cell.length_b   1.000
_cell.length_c   1.000
_cell.angle_alpha   90.00
_cell.angle_beta   90.00
_cell.angle_gamma   90.00
#
_symmetry.space_group_name_H-M   'P 1'
#
loop_
_entity.id
_entity.type
_entity.pdbx_description
1 polymer ?
#
loop_
_entity_poly.entity_id
_entity_poly.type
_entity_poly.pdbx_seq_one_letter_code
_entity_poly.pdbx_strand_id
1 'polypeptide(L)'
;MAGVLGLTVQDFSVQYIFDNVHPDDKNRFIAHEKKVTEFFTQLPPEKVMKYKVSYDYRLKCKDSIYKWILQQMTTIQTDDQGAVIRVLGVHTDVSHLKTDNQPSGLSFIGLEGEPSFYNVALDNLAFLPSVQLFTKREKDVLKLIVEGKTSQEIANQLYTSKNTIDTHRKNILRKAGCTSPIELVSKAIREGWLD
;
A
#
# COMPACT_ATOMS: atom_id res chain seq x y z
N MET A 1 -16.14 17.30 9.28
CA MET A 1 -16.27 16.19 8.31
C MET A 1 -16.06 14.89 9.06
N ALA A 2 -16.98 13.92 8.94
CA ALA A 2 -16.75 12.60 9.53
C ALA A 2 -15.53 11.98 8.85
N GLY A 3 -14.52 11.56 9.62
CA GLY A 3 -13.35 10.87 9.09
C GLY A 3 -13.72 9.53 8.46
N VAL A 4 -12.75 8.86 7.83
CA VAL A 4 -12.93 7.57 7.11
C VAL A 4 -13.76 6.53 7.88
N LEU A 5 -13.62 6.50 9.21
CA LEU A 5 -14.28 5.55 10.12
C LEU A 5 -15.53 6.11 10.83
N GLY A 6 -15.86 7.38 10.63
CA GLY A 6 -16.94 8.08 11.34
C GLY A 6 -16.65 8.36 12.82
N LEU A 7 -15.39 8.21 13.25
CA LEU A 7 -14.95 8.42 14.63
C LEU A 7 -14.43 9.84 14.86
N THR A 8 -14.45 10.26 16.13
CA THR A 8 -13.70 11.44 16.57
C THR A 8 -12.24 11.08 16.81
N VAL A 9 -11.37 12.10 16.92
CA VAL A 9 -9.94 11.86 17.22
C VAL A 9 -9.76 11.20 18.59
N GLN A 10 -10.62 11.53 19.56
CA GLN A 10 -10.58 10.97 20.92
C GLN A 10 -11.00 9.49 20.96
N ASP A 11 -11.87 9.06 20.04
CA ASP A 11 -12.36 7.68 19.99
C ASP A 11 -11.43 6.75 19.20
N PHE A 12 -10.44 7.30 18.50
CA PHE A 12 -9.51 6.53 17.69
C PHE A 12 -8.22 6.22 18.46
N SER A 13 -7.88 4.95 18.57
CA SER A 13 -6.64 4.48 19.20
C SER A 13 -6.15 3.20 18.54
N VAL A 14 -4.90 2.82 18.82
CA VAL A 14 -4.39 1.50 18.42
C VAL A 14 -5.25 0.38 19.00
N GLN A 15 -5.68 0.52 20.25
CA GLN A 15 -6.59 -0.44 20.90
C GLN A 15 -7.91 -0.58 20.15
N TYR A 16 -8.49 0.55 19.69
CA TYR A 16 -9.69 0.51 18.86
C TYR A 16 -9.48 -0.34 17.61
N ILE A 17 -8.35 -0.21 16.92
CA ILE A 17 -8.04 -1.04 15.74
C ILE A 17 -8.05 -2.52 16.13
N PHE A 18 -7.29 -2.91 17.15
CA PHE A 18 -7.22 -4.31 17.59
C PHE A 18 -8.60 -4.91 17.93
N ASP A 19 -9.46 -4.14 18.60
CA ASP A 19 -10.78 -4.60 19.02
C ASP A 19 -11.77 -4.71 17.85
N ASN A 20 -11.58 -3.90 16.80
CA ASN A 20 -12.54 -3.72 15.70
C ASN A 20 -12.06 -4.25 14.35
N VAL A 21 -10.85 -4.82 14.25
CA VAL A 21 -10.40 -5.58 13.08
C VAL A 21 -11.33 -6.79 12.89
N HIS A 22 -11.72 -7.04 11.64
CA HIS A 22 -12.57 -8.18 11.28
C HIS A 22 -11.95 -9.49 11.79
N PRO A 23 -12.73 -10.42 12.39
CA PRO A 23 -12.21 -11.66 12.97
C PRO A 23 -11.24 -12.44 12.07
N ASP A 24 -11.59 -12.66 10.80
CA ASP A 24 -10.73 -13.38 9.86
C ASP A 24 -9.39 -12.67 9.57
N ASP A 25 -9.32 -11.36 9.78
CA ASP A 25 -8.13 -10.56 9.50
C ASP A 25 -7.20 -10.48 10.72
N LYS A 26 -7.67 -10.84 11.93
CA LYS A 26 -6.91 -10.66 13.19
C LYS A 26 -5.57 -11.37 13.20
N ASN A 27 -5.54 -12.65 12.83
CA ASN A 27 -4.30 -13.42 12.79
C ASN A 27 -3.31 -12.84 11.77
N ARG A 28 -3.83 -12.42 10.61
CA ARG A 28 -3.03 -11.79 9.57
C ARG A 28 -2.47 -10.45 10.05
N PHE A 29 -3.30 -9.61 10.67
CA PHE A 29 -2.91 -8.31 11.23
C PHE A 29 -1.77 -8.46 12.25
N ILE A 30 -1.91 -9.38 13.22
CA ILE A 30 -0.85 -9.65 14.21
C ILE A 30 0.45 -10.12 13.54
N ALA A 31 0.34 -11.00 12.54
CA ALA A 31 1.49 -11.49 11.80
C ALA A 31 2.17 -10.36 10.99
N HIS A 32 1.41 -9.41 10.44
CA HIS A 32 1.95 -8.23 9.77
C HIS A 32 2.71 -7.34 10.76
N GLU A 33 2.11 -7.02 11.91
CA GLU A 33 2.75 -6.20 12.95
C GLU A 33 4.04 -6.84 13.49
N LYS A 34 4.04 -8.16 13.67
CA LYS A 34 5.25 -8.91 14.01
C LYS A 34 6.32 -8.76 12.93
N LYS A 35 5.95 -8.95 11.66
CA LYS A 35 6.88 -8.84 10.52
C LYS A 35 7.41 -7.41 10.35
N VAL A 36 6.59 -6.40 10.62
CA VAL A 36 7.00 -4.99 10.65
C VAL A 36 8.06 -4.77 11.73
N THR A 37 7.84 -5.29 12.93
CA THR A 37 8.84 -5.21 14.02
C THR A 37 10.14 -5.92 13.63
N GLU A 38 10.07 -7.12 13.05
CA GLU A 38 11.23 -7.86 12.55
C GLU A 38 12.01 -7.08 11.48
N PHE A 39 11.32 -6.38 10.58
CA PHE A 39 11.95 -5.56 9.53
C PHE A 39 12.71 -4.38 10.14
N PHE A 40 12.06 -3.56 10.95
CA PHE A 40 12.68 -2.34 11.49
C PHE A 40 13.79 -2.62 12.51
N THR A 41 13.70 -3.72 13.27
CA THR A 41 14.77 -4.10 14.22
C THR A 41 16.06 -4.56 13.54
N GLN A 42 16.00 -4.94 12.26
CA GLN A 42 17.16 -5.32 11.46
C GLN A 42 17.74 -4.17 10.64
N LEU A 43 17.07 -3.02 10.59
CA LEU A 43 17.54 -1.87 9.82
C LEU A 43 18.64 -1.10 10.57
N PRO A 44 19.66 -0.61 9.84
CA PRO A 44 20.53 0.44 10.35
C PRO A 44 19.71 1.69 10.74
N PRO A 45 20.08 2.40 11.83
CA PRO A 45 19.34 3.58 12.31
C PRO A 45 19.03 4.63 11.23
N GLU A 46 19.99 4.90 10.34
CA GLU A 46 19.89 5.89 9.27
C GLU A 46 18.87 5.52 8.17
N LYS A 47 18.38 4.27 8.18
CA LYS A 47 17.39 3.77 7.22
C LYS A 47 15.97 3.75 7.77
N VAL A 48 15.77 3.88 9.08
CA VAL A 48 14.45 3.71 9.73
C VAL A 48 13.41 4.70 9.19
N MET A 49 13.79 5.93 8.89
CA MET A 49 12.88 6.93 8.31
C MET A 49 12.70 6.80 6.79
N LYS A 50 13.46 5.92 6.13
CA LYS A 50 13.46 5.75 4.66
C LYS A 50 12.51 4.65 4.19
N TYR A 51 11.61 4.20 5.05
CA TYR A 51 10.63 3.17 4.70
C TYR A 51 9.21 3.60 5.04
N LYS A 52 8.30 3.22 4.15
CA LYS A 52 6.85 3.27 4.37
C LYS A 52 6.32 1.84 4.44
N VAL A 53 5.56 1.51 5.48
CA VAL A 53 4.80 0.26 5.57
C VAL A 53 3.45 0.44 4.89
N SER A 54 2.99 -0.56 4.14
CA SER A 54 1.70 -0.55 3.45
C SER A 54 1.07 -1.94 3.51
N TYR A 55 -0.13 -2.04 4.08
CA TYR A 55 -0.99 -3.23 4.01
C TYR A 55 -2.44 -2.83 4.33
N ASP A 56 -3.39 -3.72 4.07
CA ASP A 56 -4.81 -3.47 4.37
C ASP A 56 -5.40 -4.47 5.34
N TYR A 57 -6.59 -4.15 5.84
CA TYR A 57 -7.45 -5.04 6.62
C TYR A 57 -8.87 -4.47 6.68
N ARG A 58 -9.84 -5.28 7.06
CA ARG A 58 -11.20 -4.83 7.31
C ARG A 58 -11.31 -4.27 8.73
N LEU A 59 -11.79 -3.04 8.83
CA LEU A 59 -12.00 -2.37 10.12
C LEU A 59 -13.48 -1.98 10.25
N LYS A 60 -14.07 -2.28 11.41
CA LYS A 60 -15.44 -1.91 11.72
C LYS A 60 -15.54 -0.40 11.92
N CYS A 61 -16.45 0.25 11.21
CA CYS A 61 -16.74 1.68 11.37
C CYS A 61 -17.78 1.91 12.47
N LYS A 62 -18.01 3.19 12.82
CA LYS A 62 -18.99 3.57 13.86
C LYS A 62 -20.43 3.10 13.56
N ASP A 63 -20.78 2.99 12.28
CA ASP A 63 -22.06 2.46 11.79
C ASP A 63 -22.15 0.92 11.81
N SER A 64 -21.14 0.25 12.38
CA SER A 64 -21.00 -1.21 12.42
C SER A 64 -20.74 -1.90 11.07
N ILE A 65 -20.47 -1.15 10.01
CA ILE A 65 -20.10 -1.70 8.70
C ILE A 65 -18.59 -1.89 8.63
N TYR A 66 -18.14 -3.02 8.09
CA TYR A 66 -16.71 -3.24 7.80
C TYR A 66 -16.33 -2.59 6.48
N LYS A 67 -15.19 -1.90 6.49
CA LYS A 67 -14.56 -1.33 5.30
C LYS A 67 -13.15 -1.85 5.14
N TRP A 68 -12.72 -2.01 3.89
CA TRP A 68 -11.32 -2.26 3.61
C TRP A 68 -10.53 -0.98 3.79
N ILE A 69 -9.66 -0.96 4.78
CA ILE A 69 -8.79 0.16 5.11
C ILE A 69 -7.38 -0.18 4.66
N LEU A 70 -6.84 0.60 3.73
CA LEU A 70 -5.41 0.59 3.44
C LEU A 70 -4.71 1.44 4.49
N GLN A 71 -3.84 0.82 5.28
CA GLN A 71 -2.98 1.47 6.26
C GLN A 71 -1.60 1.72 5.64
N GLN A 72 -1.16 2.96 5.70
CA GLN A 72 0.19 3.35 5.34
C GLN A 72 0.87 4.04 6.52
N MET A 73 2.06 3.60 6.90
CA MET A 73 2.79 4.14 8.03
C MET A 73 4.20 4.57 7.63
N THR A 74 4.61 5.75 8.06
CA THR A 74 6.01 6.20 7.93
C THR A 74 6.53 6.73 9.25
N THR A 75 7.78 6.43 9.56
CA THR A 75 8.45 6.95 10.76
C THR A 75 8.80 8.42 10.51
N ILE A 76 8.36 9.29 11.42
CA ILE A 76 8.61 10.75 11.31
C ILE A 76 9.60 11.24 12.37
N GLN A 77 9.91 10.41 13.36
CA GLN A 77 10.88 10.74 14.40
C GLN A 77 11.48 9.47 15.02
N THR A 78 12.80 9.45 15.15
CA THR A 78 13.58 8.45 15.91
C THR A 78 14.44 9.12 16.98
N ASP A 79 15.01 8.33 17.88
CA ASP A 79 16.16 8.75 18.68
C ASP A 79 17.49 8.58 17.91
N ASP A 80 18.61 8.86 18.58
CA ASP A 80 19.97 8.75 18.03
C ASP A 80 20.39 7.30 17.74
N GLN A 81 19.68 6.31 18.29
CA GLN A 81 19.93 4.88 18.07
C GLN A 81 18.96 4.27 17.04
N GLY A 82 18.10 5.08 16.42
CA GLY A 82 17.11 4.63 15.43
C GLY A 82 15.84 4.04 16.04
N ALA A 83 15.64 4.12 17.36
CA ALA A 83 14.40 3.68 17.97
C ALA A 83 13.26 4.60 17.54
N VAL A 84 12.12 4.01 17.14
CA VAL A 84 10.96 4.75 16.64
C VAL A 84 10.27 5.50 17.78
N ILE A 85 10.22 6.83 17.68
CA ILE A 85 9.52 7.70 18.66
C ILE A 85 8.12 8.06 18.13
N ARG A 86 8.01 8.40 16.85
CA ARG A 86 6.73 8.79 16.23
C ARG A 86 6.55 8.22 14.83
N VAL A 87 5.31 7.82 14.56
CA VAL A 87 4.86 7.30 13.28
C VAL A 87 3.68 8.14 12.79
N LEU A 88 3.67 8.47 11.51
CA LEU A 88 2.50 8.99 10.82
C LEU A 88 1.77 7.84 10.12
N GLY A 89 0.55 7.56 10.56
CA GLY A 89 -0.36 6.60 9.94
C GLY A 89 -1.42 7.30 9.08
N VAL A 90 -1.63 6.79 7.87
CA VAL A 90 -2.70 7.20 6.95
C VAL A 90 -3.62 6.01 6.71
N HIS A 91 -4.92 6.21 6.89
CA HIS A 91 -5.96 5.22 6.65
C HIS A 91 -6.84 5.67 5.50
N THR A 92 -6.92 4.86 4.45
CA THR A 92 -7.70 5.16 3.25
C THR A 92 -8.77 4.09 3.04
N ASP A 93 -10.01 4.49 2.81
CA ASP A 93 -11.09 3.57 2.41
C ASP A 93 -10.86 3.09 0.98
N VAL A 94 -10.48 1.81 0.84
CA VAL A 94 -10.24 1.15 -0.44
C VAL A 94 -11.33 0.11 -0.74
N SER A 95 -12.49 0.18 -0.08
CA SER A 95 -13.57 -0.81 -0.25
C SER A 95 -14.05 -0.87 -1.71
N HIS A 96 -14.11 0.28 -2.39
CA HIS A 96 -14.49 0.38 -3.81
C HIS A 96 -13.48 -0.28 -4.77
N LEU A 97 -12.26 -0.56 -4.30
CA LEU A 97 -11.17 -1.15 -5.06
C LEU A 97 -11.01 -2.66 -4.79
N LYS A 98 -11.66 -3.18 -3.75
CA LYS A 98 -11.55 -4.57 -3.27
C LYS A 98 -12.66 -5.46 -3.81
N THR A 99 -12.82 -5.49 -5.13
CA THR A 99 -13.90 -6.21 -5.82
C THR A 99 -13.83 -7.74 -5.68
N ASP A 100 -12.65 -8.30 -5.47
CA ASP A 100 -12.43 -9.74 -5.22
C ASP A 100 -12.50 -10.12 -3.72
N ASN A 101 -12.70 -9.11 -2.86
CA ASN A 101 -12.68 -9.22 -1.40
C ASN A 101 -11.41 -9.92 -0.85
N GLN A 102 -10.27 -9.79 -1.56
CA GLN A 102 -9.00 -10.37 -1.13
C GLN A 102 -8.09 -9.33 -0.45
N PRO A 103 -7.37 -9.73 0.61
CA PRO A 103 -6.40 -8.87 1.26
C PRO A 103 -5.18 -8.58 0.35
N SER A 104 -4.57 -7.42 0.51
CA SER A 104 -3.23 -7.15 -0.04
C SER A 104 -2.15 -7.73 0.88
N GLY A 105 -0.97 -8.02 0.33
CA GLY A 105 0.18 -8.43 1.12
C GLY A 105 0.85 -7.26 1.85
N LEU A 106 1.70 -7.59 2.82
CA LEU A 106 2.56 -6.63 3.51
C LEU A 106 3.63 -6.09 2.57
N SER A 107 3.78 -4.78 2.49
CA SER A 107 4.83 -4.13 1.72
C SER A 107 5.64 -3.13 2.54
N PHE A 108 6.94 -3.10 2.31
CA PHE A 108 7.87 -2.07 2.78
C PHE A 108 8.37 -1.31 1.57
N ILE A 109 7.96 -0.06 1.43
CA ILE A 109 8.30 0.78 0.29
C ILE A 109 9.51 1.61 0.66
N GLY A 110 10.61 1.38 -0.06
CA GLY A 110 11.83 2.15 0.09
C GLY A 110 11.65 3.57 -0.45
N LEU A 111 12.06 4.54 0.35
CA LEU A 111 12.12 5.96 0.03
C LEU A 111 13.58 6.35 -0.21
N GLU A 112 13.82 7.50 -0.84
CA GLU A 112 15.17 8.04 -1.05
C GLU A 112 16.15 7.08 -1.75
N GLY A 113 15.62 6.18 -2.59
CA GLY A 113 16.42 5.20 -3.33
C GLY A 113 16.64 3.86 -2.63
N GLU A 114 16.12 3.68 -1.41
CA GLU A 114 16.11 2.38 -0.77
C GLU A 114 15.24 1.36 -1.55
N PRO A 115 15.58 0.06 -1.51
CA PRO A 115 14.81 -0.97 -2.20
C PRO A 115 13.43 -1.14 -1.58
N SER A 116 12.42 -1.42 -2.41
CA SER A 116 11.08 -1.82 -1.94
C SER A 116 10.95 -3.35 -1.84
N PHE A 117 10.11 -3.79 -0.92
CA PHE A 117 9.74 -5.16 -0.65
C PHE A 117 8.22 -5.25 -0.74
N TYR A 118 7.69 -5.86 -1.78
CA TYR A 118 6.26 -6.03 -2.03
C TYR A 118 5.84 -7.45 -1.67
N ASN A 119 4.63 -7.59 -1.10
CA ASN A 119 4.04 -8.89 -0.73
C ASN A 119 4.98 -9.79 0.08
N VAL A 120 5.56 -9.24 1.14
CA VAL A 120 6.47 -9.95 2.03
C VAL A 120 5.77 -11.15 2.64
N ALA A 121 6.38 -12.33 2.44
CA ALA A 121 5.91 -13.57 3.03
C ALA A 121 6.05 -13.53 4.57
N LEU A 122 5.00 -13.94 5.28
CA LEU A 122 4.95 -13.82 6.74
C LEU A 122 5.79 -14.89 7.46
N ASP A 123 6.02 -16.02 6.81
CA ASP A 123 6.78 -17.18 7.28
C ASP A 123 8.28 -17.09 6.99
N ASN A 124 8.70 -16.25 6.05
CA ASN A 124 10.10 -16.09 5.69
C ASN A 124 10.83 -15.11 6.64
N LEU A 125 12.03 -15.47 7.07
CA LEU A 125 12.91 -14.61 7.87
C LEU A 125 13.73 -13.63 7.02
N ALA A 126 13.95 -13.97 5.75
CA ALA A 126 14.75 -13.13 4.85
C ALA A 126 13.88 -12.11 4.11
N PHE A 127 14.33 -10.86 4.10
CA PHE A 127 13.76 -9.79 3.28
C PHE A 127 14.51 -9.70 1.95
N LEU A 128 13.87 -10.11 0.86
CA LEU A 128 14.43 -10.01 -0.48
C LEU A 128 13.83 -8.82 -1.22
N PRO A 129 14.65 -7.87 -1.71
CA PRO A 129 14.17 -6.76 -2.51
C PRO A 129 13.32 -7.24 -3.68
N SER A 130 12.21 -6.58 -3.92
CA SER A 130 11.38 -6.89 -5.08
C SER A 130 12.04 -6.40 -6.35
N VAL A 131 11.97 -7.22 -7.39
CA VAL A 131 12.36 -6.79 -8.73
C VAL A 131 11.41 -5.70 -9.18
N GLN A 132 11.96 -4.57 -9.59
CA GLN A 132 11.17 -3.45 -10.09
C GLN A 132 10.51 -3.83 -11.42
N LEU A 133 9.23 -4.23 -11.37
CA LEU A 133 8.49 -4.69 -12.54
C LEU A 133 8.24 -3.58 -13.57
N PHE A 134 7.97 -2.36 -13.09
CA PHE A 134 7.63 -1.20 -13.92
C PHE A 134 8.69 -0.10 -13.83
N THR A 135 9.00 0.48 -14.98
CA THR A 135 9.81 1.70 -15.06
C THR A 135 9.10 2.86 -14.36
N LYS A 136 9.82 3.93 -14.01
CA LYS A 136 9.24 5.14 -13.42
C LYS A 136 8.05 5.68 -14.25
N ARG A 137 8.23 5.76 -15.56
CA ARG A 137 7.17 6.22 -16.48
C ARG A 137 5.97 5.28 -16.52
N GLU A 138 6.18 3.97 -16.48
CA GLU A 138 5.08 2.99 -16.41
C GLU A 138 4.33 3.08 -15.08
N LYS A 139 5.01 3.37 -13.96
CA LYS A 139 4.35 3.64 -12.68
C LYS A 139 3.48 4.90 -12.74
N ASP A 140 3.98 5.98 -13.35
CA ASP A 140 3.19 7.22 -13.53
C ASP A 140 1.91 6.93 -14.34
N VAL A 141 2.04 6.17 -15.43
CA VAL A 141 0.90 5.76 -16.26
C VAL A 141 -0.04 4.85 -15.46
N LEU A 142 0.47 3.88 -14.69
CA LEU A 142 -0.33 2.97 -13.89
C LEU A 142 -1.18 3.70 -12.84
N LYS A 143 -0.61 4.70 -12.15
CA LYS A 143 -1.36 5.53 -11.18
C LYS A 143 -2.58 6.18 -11.84
N LEU A 144 -2.40 6.77 -13.01
CA LEU A 144 -3.50 7.41 -13.74
C LEU A 144 -4.51 6.41 -14.32
N ILE A 145 -4.09 5.17 -14.66
CA ILE A 145 -5.02 4.10 -15.03
C ILE A 145 -5.95 3.77 -13.85
N VAL A 146 -5.40 3.67 -12.64
CA VAL A 146 -6.18 3.37 -11.43
C VAL A 146 -7.15 4.50 -11.08
N GLU A 147 -6.79 5.74 -11.35
CA GLU A 147 -7.69 6.90 -11.25
C GLU A 147 -8.79 6.92 -12.33
N GLY A 148 -8.85 5.91 -13.22
CA GLY A 148 -9.86 5.79 -14.26
C GLY A 148 -9.59 6.65 -15.50
N LYS A 149 -8.39 7.21 -15.65
CA LYS A 149 -8.07 8.08 -16.79
C LYS A 149 -7.96 7.31 -18.10
N THR A 150 -8.52 7.90 -19.15
CA THR A 150 -8.39 7.45 -20.53
C THR A 150 -6.98 7.71 -21.06
N SER A 151 -6.56 7.00 -22.11
CA SER A 151 -5.24 7.24 -22.73
C SER A 151 -5.04 8.68 -23.18
N GLN A 152 -6.10 9.37 -23.59
CA GLN A 152 -6.02 10.77 -24.02
C GLN A 152 -5.78 11.71 -22.83
N GLU A 153 -6.48 11.51 -21.71
CA GLU A 153 -6.27 12.31 -20.50
C GLU A 153 -4.87 12.11 -19.93
N ILE A 154 -4.39 10.85 -19.88
CA ILE A 154 -3.03 10.53 -19.46
C ILE A 154 -2.00 11.21 -20.38
N ALA A 155 -2.22 11.16 -21.69
CA ALA A 155 -1.33 11.77 -22.67
C ALA A 155 -1.22 13.28 -22.45
N ASN A 156 -2.36 13.95 -22.20
CA ASN A 156 -2.40 15.38 -21.89
C ASN A 156 -1.65 15.69 -20.59
N GLN A 157 -1.87 14.91 -19.53
CA GLN A 157 -1.28 15.14 -18.20
C GLN A 157 0.24 14.86 -18.18
N LEU A 158 0.69 13.89 -18.95
CA LEU A 158 2.10 13.49 -19.05
C LEU A 158 2.86 14.16 -20.21
N TYR A 159 2.21 15.13 -20.88
CA TYR A 159 2.75 15.88 -22.02
C TYR A 159 3.35 14.98 -23.10
N THR A 160 2.59 13.97 -23.53
CA THR A 160 3.01 12.99 -24.54
C THR A 160 1.87 12.62 -25.49
N SER A 161 2.13 11.80 -26.50
CA SER A 161 1.09 11.37 -27.46
C SER A 161 0.22 10.25 -26.89
N LYS A 162 -1.05 10.18 -27.31
CA LYS A 162 -1.95 9.06 -27.02
C LYS A 162 -1.33 7.71 -27.42
N ASN A 163 -0.64 7.65 -28.56
CA ASN A 163 0.02 6.43 -29.05
C ASN A 163 1.14 5.95 -28.11
N THR A 164 1.89 6.89 -27.52
CA THR A 164 2.91 6.59 -26.51
C THR A 164 2.26 6.00 -25.26
N ILE A 165 1.14 6.57 -24.79
CA ILE A 165 0.39 6.02 -23.65
C ILE A 165 -0.19 4.64 -23.97
N ASP A 166 -0.78 4.45 -25.14
CA ASP A 166 -1.32 3.14 -25.55
C ASP A 166 -0.22 2.07 -25.56
N THR A 167 0.99 2.42 -25.98
CA THR A 167 2.18 1.55 -25.89
C THR A 167 2.53 1.23 -24.44
N HIS A 168 2.56 2.23 -23.54
CA HIS A 168 2.80 1.98 -22.11
C HIS A 168 1.72 1.08 -21.49
N ARG A 169 0.44 1.32 -21.76
CA ARG A 169 -0.67 0.49 -21.26
C ARG A 169 -0.53 -0.98 -21.68
N LYS A 170 -0.19 -1.22 -22.95
CA LYS A 170 0.08 -2.59 -23.46
C LYS A 170 1.27 -3.25 -22.77
N ASN A 171 2.37 -2.50 -22.58
CA ASN A 171 3.55 -3.02 -21.90
C ASN A 171 3.27 -3.34 -20.43
N ILE A 172 2.53 -2.48 -19.73
CA ILE A 172 2.12 -2.67 -18.34
C ILE A 172 1.27 -3.92 -18.21
N LEU A 173 0.23 -4.08 -19.03
CA LEU A 173 -0.62 -5.28 -19.03
C LEU A 173 0.20 -6.56 -19.24
N ARG A 174 1.08 -6.56 -20.25
CA ARG A 174 1.96 -7.70 -20.52
C ARG A 174 2.87 -8.03 -19.34
N LYS A 175 3.55 -7.02 -18.77
CA LYS A 175 4.45 -7.19 -17.61
C LYS A 175 3.69 -7.66 -16.36
N ALA A 176 2.49 -7.14 -16.15
CA ALA A 176 1.61 -7.55 -15.06
C ALA A 176 1.01 -8.95 -15.26
N GLY A 177 1.06 -9.50 -16.48
CA GLY A 177 0.35 -10.73 -16.84
C GLY A 177 -1.16 -10.57 -16.82
N CYS A 178 -1.67 -9.37 -17.07
CA CYS A 178 -3.10 -9.05 -17.07
C CYS A 178 -3.63 -8.88 -18.50
N THR A 179 -4.89 -9.25 -18.70
CA THR A 179 -5.58 -9.19 -20.00
C THR A 179 -6.45 -7.94 -20.16
N SER A 180 -6.83 -7.31 -19.04
CA SER A 180 -7.68 -6.11 -19.05
C SER A 180 -7.19 -5.04 -18.06
N PRO A 181 -7.51 -3.75 -18.30
CA PRO A 181 -7.21 -2.67 -17.35
C PRO A 181 -7.86 -2.88 -15.98
N ILE A 182 -9.06 -3.48 -15.92
CA ILE A 182 -9.75 -3.75 -14.66
C ILE A 182 -8.95 -4.76 -13.83
N GLU A 183 -8.54 -5.87 -14.46
CA GLU A 183 -7.70 -6.88 -13.81
C GLU A 183 -6.37 -6.27 -13.33
N LEU A 184 -5.77 -5.41 -14.15
CA LEU A 184 -4.56 -4.67 -13.79
C LEU A 184 -4.76 -3.78 -12.57
N VAL A 185 -5.88 -3.06 -12.48
CA VAL A 185 -6.20 -2.21 -11.33
C VAL A 185 -6.29 -3.07 -10.07
N SER A 186 -7.15 -4.09 -10.06
CA SER A 186 -7.31 -4.99 -8.92
C SER A 186 -5.99 -5.63 -8.49
N LYS A 187 -5.17 -6.08 -9.45
CA LYS A 187 -3.85 -6.65 -9.18
C LYS A 187 -2.88 -5.61 -8.64
N ALA A 188 -2.81 -4.41 -9.20
CA ALA A 188 -1.91 -3.36 -8.73
C ALA A 188 -2.16 -2.99 -7.26
N ILE A 189 -3.42 -2.99 -6.83
CA ILE A 189 -3.80 -2.75 -5.44
C ILE A 189 -3.39 -3.92 -4.55
N ARG A 190 -3.72 -5.16 -4.97
CA ARG A 190 -3.40 -6.38 -4.23
C ARG A 190 -1.89 -6.54 -4.00
N GLU A 191 -1.11 -6.20 -5.02
CA GLU A 191 0.34 -6.38 -5.03
C GLU A 191 1.11 -5.13 -4.55
N GLY A 192 0.43 -4.07 -4.11
CA GLY A 192 1.07 -2.87 -3.57
C GLY A 192 1.86 -2.05 -4.59
N TRP A 193 1.50 -2.13 -5.88
CA TRP A 193 2.23 -1.42 -6.96
C TRP A 193 1.95 0.08 -7.01
N LEU A 194 0.99 0.56 -6.23
CA LEU A 194 0.47 1.94 -6.25
C LEU A 194 1.12 2.81 -5.18
N ASP A 195 2.45 2.88 -5.20
CA ASP A 195 3.24 3.72 -4.30
C ASP A 195 4.45 4.31 -5.05
#